data_AF-A0AA51U2C4-F1
#
_entry.id   AF-A0AA51U2C4-F1
#
_cell.length_a   1.000
_cell.length_b   1.000
_cell.length_c   1.000
_cell.angle_alpha   90.00
_cell.angle_beta   90.00
_cell.angle_gamma   90.00
#
_symmetry.space_group_name_H-M   'P 1'
#
loop_
_entity.id
_entity.type
_entity.pdbx_description
1 polymer ?
#
loop_
_entity_poly.entity_id
_entity_poly.type
_entity_poly.pdbx_seq_one_letter_code
_entity_poly.pdbx_strand_id
1 'polypeptide(L)'
;MSKPTPPTKLIVVMAFEDDGEGGLRPAFEPREFQSEQRARIEAGSLVNSYPAVIAWSRQARPDIGEYGEPAILFQHGDVPDME
;
A
#
# COMPACT_ATOMS: atom_id res chain seq x y z
N MET A 1 -27.92 16.85 -13.14
CA MET A 1 -27.38 16.48 -11.81
C MET A 1 -26.42 15.31 -12.04
N SER A 2 -25.11 15.57 -12.09
CA SER A 2 -24.11 14.50 -12.20
C SER A 2 -24.05 13.77 -10.86
N LYS A 3 -24.17 12.44 -10.88
CA LYS A 3 -23.96 11.61 -9.68
C LYS A 3 -22.55 11.88 -9.15
N PRO A 4 -22.33 12.00 -7.83
CA PRO A 4 -20.99 12.14 -7.29
C PRO A 4 -20.18 10.89 -7.67
N THR A 5 -19.08 11.08 -8.40
CA THR A 5 -18.09 10.03 -8.62
C THR A 5 -17.57 9.62 -7.24
N PRO A 6 -17.60 8.32 -6.88
CA PRO A 6 -17.04 7.89 -5.62
C PRO A 6 -15.58 8.35 -5.53
N PRO A 7 -15.11 8.81 -4.35
CA PRO A 7 -13.75 9.30 -4.22
C PRO A 7 -12.75 8.22 -4.64
N THR A 8 -11.88 8.56 -5.58
CA THR A 8 -10.82 7.68 -6.07
C THR A 8 -9.88 7.36 -4.90
N LYS A 9 -9.63 6.07 -4.65
CA LYS A 9 -8.63 5.64 -3.67
C LYS A 9 -7.34 5.29 -4.39
N LEU A 10 -6.21 5.76 -3.86
CA LEU A 10 -4.91 5.18 -4.14
C LEU A 10 -4.75 3.97 -3.23
N ILE A 11 -4.47 2.80 -3.79
CA ILE A 11 -4.35 1.54 -3.04
C ILE A 11 -3.06 0.89 -3.50
N VAL A 12 -2.13 0.66 -2.57
CA VAL A 12 -0.76 0.27 -2.90
C VAL A 12 -0.35 -0.95 -2.08
N VAL A 13 0.38 -1.86 -2.72
CA VAL A 13 1.10 -2.97 -2.07
C VAL A 13 2.60 -2.79 -2.31
N MET A 14 3.39 -2.97 -1.26
CA MET A 14 4.84 -3.10 -1.35
C MET A 14 5.31 -4.28 -0.50
N ALA A 15 6.44 -4.84 -0.90
CA ALA A 15 7.20 -5.79 -0.13
C ALA A 15 8.65 -5.30 -0.01
N PHE A 16 9.30 -5.71 1.07
CA PHE A 16 10.67 -5.33 1.38
C PHE A 16 11.52 -6.57 1.53
N GLU A 17 12.77 -6.48 1.11
CA GLU A 17 13.80 -7.51 1.26
C GLU A 17 15.00 -6.95 2.02
N ASP A 18 15.79 -7.86 2.58
CA ASP A 18 17.06 -7.52 3.24
C ASP A 18 17.99 -6.84 2.23
N ASP A 19 18.55 -5.70 2.63
CA ASP A 19 19.50 -4.94 1.80
C ASP A 19 20.94 -5.47 1.86
N GLY A 20 21.23 -6.41 2.77
CA GLY A 20 22.55 -6.98 3.03
C GLY A 20 23.36 -6.22 4.09
N GLU A 21 22.85 -5.10 4.61
CA GLU A 21 23.50 -4.24 5.61
C GLU A 21 22.72 -4.23 6.94
N GLY A 22 21.71 -5.10 7.07
CA GLY A 22 20.82 -5.19 8.23
C GLY A 22 19.62 -4.26 8.15
N GLY A 23 19.37 -3.67 6.98
CA GLY A 23 18.18 -2.87 6.68
C GLY A 23 17.21 -3.58 5.75
N LEU A 24 16.15 -2.86 5.38
CA LEU A 24 15.14 -3.30 4.43
C LEU A 24 15.03 -2.31 3.28
N ARG A 25 14.99 -2.83 2.06
CA ARG A 25 14.74 -2.04 0.84
C ARG A 25 13.53 -2.57 0.09
N PRO A 26 12.84 -1.74 -0.72
CA PRO A 26 11.76 -2.22 -1.57
C PRO A 26 12.25 -3.35 -2.47
N ALA A 27 11.53 -4.47 -2.45
CA ALA A 27 11.82 -5.62 -3.31
C ALA A 27 11.41 -5.38 -4.76
N PHE A 28 10.47 -4.47 -4.99
CA PHE A 28 9.98 -4.08 -6.31
C PHE A 28 9.28 -2.70 -6.24
N GLU A 29 9.00 -2.13 -7.42
CA GLU A 29 8.21 -0.90 -7.56
C GLU A 29 6.80 -1.03 -6.97
N PRO A 30 6.30 -0.06 -6.19
CA PRO A 30 4.98 -0.11 -5.57
C PRO A 30 3.88 -0.45 -6.57
N ARG A 31 3.00 -1.39 -6.19
CA ARG A 31 1.94 -1.89 -7.07
C ARG A 31 0.60 -1.28 -6.71
N GLU A 32 -0.03 -0.61 -7.66
CA GLU A 32 -1.37 -0.04 -7.49
C GLU A 32 -2.49 -1.05 -7.76
N PHE A 33 -3.56 -0.98 -6.96
CA PHE A 33 -4.71 -1.86 -7.05
C PHE A 33 -6.02 -1.07 -7.18
N GLN A 34 -6.99 -1.67 -7.90
CA GLN A 34 -8.33 -1.08 -8.05
C GLN A 34 -9.25 -1.35 -6.86
N SER A 35 -8.87 -2.26 -5.94
CA SER A 35 -9.66 -2.55 -4.75
C SER A 35 -8.80 -3.01 -3.58
N GLU A 36 -9.25 -2.68 -2.37
CA GLU A 36 -8.54 -3.05 -1.15
C GLU A 36 -8.53 -4.56 -0.92
N GLN A 37 -9.58 -5.27 -1.36
CA GLN A 37 -9.65 -6.73 -1.24
C GLN A 37 -8.55 -7.40 -2.07
N ARG A 38 -8.33 -6.94 -3.31
CA ARG A 38 -7.25 -7.47 -4.16
C ARG A 38 -5.88 -7.17 -3.55
N ALA A 39 -5.68 -5.96 -3.02
CA ALA A 39 -4.44 -5.58 -2.36
C ALA A 39 -4.14 -6.46 -1.13
N ARG A 40 -5.14 -6.77 -0.29
CA ARG A 40 -4.97 -7.66 0.88
C ARG A 40 -4.61 -9.10 0.47
N ILE A 41 -5.25 -9.63 -0.57
CA ILE A 41 -4.94 -10.98 -1.07
C ILE A 41 -3.52 -11.04 -1.63
N GLU A 42 -3.13 -10.05 -2.45
CA GLU A 42 -1.77 -9.96 -2.97
C GLU A 42 -0.75 -9.88 -1.82
N ALA A 43 -0.92 -8.94 -0.89
CA ALA A 43 0.00 -8.76 0.22
C ALA A 43 0.15 -10.03 1.08
N GLY A 44 -0.97 -10.72 1.34
CA GLY A 44 -0.95 -12.01 2.03
C GLY A 44 -0.19 -13.10 1.28
N SER A 45 -0.19 -13.10 -0.05
CA SER A 45 0.59 -14.08 -0.83
C SER A 45 2.11 -13.87 -0.77
N LEU A 46 2.55 -12.64 -0.47
CA LEU A 46 3.95 -12.22 -0.49
C LEU A 46 4.70 -12.53 0.83
N VAL A 47 3.99 -12.77 1.93
CA VAL A 47 4.59 -12.94 3.27
C VAL A 47 5.55 -14.12 3.38
N ASN A 48 5.39 -15.14 2.54
CA ASN A 48 6.29 -16.30 2.53
C ASN A 48 7.59 -16.04 1.76
N SER A 49 7.65 -14.96 0.98
CA SER A 49 8.78 -14.61 0.11
C SER A 49 9.56 -13.39 0.60
N TYR A 50 8.94 -12.53 1.42
CA TYR A 50 9.52 -11.27 1.83
C TYR A 50 9.41 -11.07 3.35
N PRO A 51 10.48 -10.60 4.02
CA PRO A 51 10.49 -10.37 5.48
C PRO A 51 9.49 -9.31 5.94
N ALA A 52 9.14 -8.34 5.08
CA ALA A 52 8.12 -7.34 5.39
C ALA A 52 7.24 -7.02 4.17
N VAL A 53 5.94 -6.82 4.41
CA VAL A 53 4.93 -6.53 3.38
C VAL A 53 3.89 -5.59 3.95
N ILE A 54 3.46 -4.59 3.18
CA ILE A 54 2.37 -3.68 3.55
C ILE A 54 1.42 -3.46 2.38
N ALA A 55 0.12 -3.42 2.70
CA ALA A 55 -0.90 -2.84 1.84
C ALA A 55 -1.54 -1.66 2.56
N TRP A 56 -1.66 -0.52 1.88
CA TRP A 56 -2.31 0.67 2.41
C TRP A 56 -3.19 1.33 1.35
N SER A 57 -4.07 2.21 1.79
CA SER A 57 -4.81 3.09 0.88
C SER A 57 -4.85 4.53 1.39
N ARG A 58 -4.92 5.49 0.47
CA ARG A 58 -5.22 6.89 0.75
C ARG A 58 -6.42 7.32 -0.07
N GLN A 59 -7.30 8.08 0.55
CA GLN A 59 -8.43 8.67 -0.15
C GLN A 59 -7.97 9.92 -0.90
N ALA A 60 -8.13 9.96 -2.22
CA ALA A 60 -7.92 11.20 -2.96
C ALA A 60 -9.08 12.15 -2.67
N ARG A 61 -8.76 13.39 -2.30
CA ARG A 61 -9.70 14.50 -2.10
C ARG A 61 -9.47 15.55 -3.20
N PRO A 62 -9.89 15.27 -4.45
CA PRO A 62 -9.62 16.15 -5.59
C PRO A 62 -10.30 17.52 -5.47
N ASP A 63 -11.33 17.62 -4.63
CA ASP A 63 -12.05 18.84 -4.27
C ASP A 63 -11.18 19.86 -3.52
N ILE A 64 -10.20 19.39 -2.75
CA ILE A 64 -9.25 20.24 -2.00
C ILE A 64 -7.80 20.06 -2.46
N GLY A 65 -7.55 19.17 -3.43
CA GLY A 65 -6.21 18.90 -3.96
C GLY A 65 -5.30 18.12 -3.02
N GLU A 66 -5.87 17.38 -2.06
CA GLU A 66 -5.11 16.67 -1.01
C GLU A 66 -5.36 15.16 -1.05
N TYR A 67 -4.47 14.41 -0.40
CA TYR A 67 -4.72 13.03 -0.02
C TYR A 67 -5.06 12.97 1.47
N GLY A 68 -6.07 12.19 1.81
CA GLY A 68 -6.34 11.85 3.21
C GLY A 68 -5.24 10.99 3.82
N GLU A 69 -5.32 10.79 5.13
CA GLU A 69 -4.38 9.95 5.88
C GLU A 69 -4.33 8.52 5.32
N PRO A 70 -3.15 7.87 5.33
CA PRO A 70 -3.04 6.46 4.94
C PRO A 70 -3.79 5.56 5.92
N ALA A 71 -4.61 4.68 5.36
CA ALA A 71 -5.20 3.56 6.08
C ALA A 71 -4.44 2.28 5.75
N ILE A 72 -3.85 1.63 6.77
CA ILE A 72 -3.22 0.33 6.61
C ILE A 72 -4.32 -0.73 6.41
N LEU A 73 -4.19 -1.49 5.33
CA LEU A 73 -5.10 -2.57 4.95
C LEU A 73 -4.58 -3.94 5.39
N PHE A 74 -3.25 -4.09 5.41
CA PHE A 74 -2.51 -5.28 5.80
C PHE A 74 -1.06 -4.89 6.12
N GLN A 75 -0.46 -5.53 7.12
CA GLN A 75 0.96 -5.38 7.44
C GLN A 75 1.52 -6.71 7.96
N HIS A 76 2.71 -7.07 7.52
CA HIS A 76 3.49 -8.19 7.98
C HIS A 76 4.97 -7.80 8.12
N GLY A 77 5.63 -8.28 9.17
CA GLY A 77 7.02 -7.96 9.46
C GLY A 77 7.23 -6.53 9.96
N ASP A 78 8.51 -6.16 10.06
CA ASP A 78 8.95 -4.82 10.46
C ASP A 78 9.00 -3.93 9.22
N VAL A 79 7.91 -3.23 8.93
CA VAL A 79 7.81 -2.37 7.74
C VAL A 79 8.44 -1.02 8.06
N PRO A 80 9.39 -0.52 7.26
CA PRO A 80 9.97 0.80 7.46
C PRO A 80 8.92 1.90 7.46
N ASP A 81 9.12 2.95 8.26
CA ASP A 81 8.24 4.10 8.28
C ASP A 81 8.13 4.73 6.87
N MET A 82 6.90 4.99 6.48
CA MET A 82 6.54 5.54 5.19
C MET A 82 6.19 7.02 5.35
N GLU A 83 7.20 7.89 5.40
CA GLU A 83 7.00 9.35 5.36
C GLU A 83 6.51 9.84 3.99
#